data_AF-A0A366QX08-F1
#
_entry.id   AF-A0A366QX08-F1
#
_cell.length_a   1.000
_cell.length_b   1.000
_cell.length_c   1.000
_cell.angle_alpha   90.00
_cell.angle_beta   90.00
_cell.angle_gamma   90.00
#
_symmetry.space_group_name_H-M   'P 1'
#
loop_
_entity.id
_entity.type
_entity.pdbx_description
1 polymer ?
#
loop_
_entity_poly.entity_id
_entity_poly.type
_entity_poly.pdbx_seq_one_letter_code
_entity_poly.pdbx_strand_id
1 'polypeptide(L)'
;MEAVTGSRLLGEVEELSLEEMLRSLRSSVSSLPNVLGTRTQVQQPQIQPTKLTHISPLDEIAAAHFHTTKAAGIGISGRYLPLLYKLVSDLVSPPHSYAILVVDIEGRFDATRLTCSPSHMQHAYVQRPARSDPEHTRTLIAETEGVLLYGDVARASAGREWWGTIVVGGPGAGDISAGWKGWLRVDRENVRGFAMGISAEEALDQQKQRQDVVDAAGWVASSQWGGYTFKEGDDTPGRDEGEVVYTDDMEKDETSRHQET
;
A
#
# COMPACT_ATOMS: atom_id res chain seq x y z
N MET A 1 -70.52 -21.61 21.68
CA MET A 1 -70.03 -20.36 21.05
C MET A 1 -68.56 -20.18 21.43
N GLU A 2 -67.65 -20.88 20.77
CA GLU A 2 -66.19 -20.76 21.00
C GLU A 2 -65.46 -20.77 19.66
N ALA A 3 -65.58 -19.68 18.91
CA ALA A 3 -64.83 -19.51 17.65
C ALA A 3 -64.54 -18.02 17.35
N VAL A 4 -64.47 -17.16 18.37
CA VAL A 4 -64.32 -15.70 18.19
C VAL A 4 -63.10 -15.12 18.92
N THR A 5 -62.38 -15.91 19.72
CA THR A 5 -61.28 -15.41 20.56
C THR A 5 -59.88 -15.75 20.04
N GLY A 6 -59.77 -16.28 18.82
CA GLY A 6 -58.49 -16.71 18.21
C GLY A 6 -57.94 -15.81 17.09
N SER A 7 -58.68 -14.81 16.62
CA SER A 7 -58.29 -13.97 15.48
C SER A 7 -57.78 -12.56 15.85
N ARG A 8 -57.70 -12.23 17.14
CA ARG A 8 -57.32 -10.91 17.64
C ARG A 8 -55.94 -10.83 18.31
N LEU A 9 -55.17 -11.92 18.28
CA LEU A 9 -53.83 -12.01 18.90
C LEU A 9 -52.69 -12.24 17.89
N LEU A 10 -52.92 -11.98 16.61
CA LEU A 10 -51.88 -11.98 15.56
C LEU A 10 -51.98 -10.76 14.62
N GLY A 11 -52.57 -9.66 15.12
CA GLY A 11 -52.77 -8.42 14.35
C GLY A 11 -51.73 -7.32 14.61
N GLU A 12 -50.79 -7.55 15.52
CA GLU A 12 -49.78 -6.56 15.93
C GLU A 12 -48.40 -7.21 15.93
N VAL A 13 -47.97 -7.69 14.77
CA VAL A 13 -46.55 -7.73 14.46
C VAL A 13 -46.34 -6.62 13.44
N GLU A 14 -45.94 -5.46 13.94
CA GLU A 14 -45.56 -4.33 13.10
C GLU A 14 -44.33 -4.79 12.29
N GLU A 15 -44.51 -5.00 10.98
CA GLU A 15 -43.44 -5.30 10.05
C GLU A 15 -42.55 -4.06 9.92
N LEU A 16 -41.64 -3.89 10.87
CA LEU A 16 -40.60 -2.88 10.76
C LEU A 16 -39.78 -3.15 9.50
N SER A 17 -39.62 -2.12 8.68
CA SER A 17 -38.77 -2.22 7.49
C SER A 17 -37.35 -2.60 7.91
N LEU A 18 -36.71 -3.47 7.12
CA LEU A 18 -35.31 -3.86 7.33
C LEU A 18 -34.40 -2.63 7.49
N GLU A 19 -34.73 -1.54 6.80
CA GLU A 19 -33.99 -0.28 6.88
C GLU A 19 -34.12 0.42 8.22
N GLU A 20 -35.28 0.31 8.88
CA GLU A 20 -35.53 0.89 10.20
C GLU A 20 -34.82 0.08 11.30
N MET A 21 -34.80 -1.24 11.17
CA MET A 21 -33.98 -2.10 12.02
C MET A 21 -32.49 -1.78 11.87
N LEU A 22 -31.99 -1.60 10.64
CA LEU A 22 -30.59 -1.25 10.39
C LEU A 22 -30.23 0.16 10.89
N ARG A 23 -31.17 1.11 10.85
CA ARG A 23 -30.98 2.47 11.37
C ARG A 23 -30.93 2.48 12.90
N SER A 24 -31.79 1.69 13.54
CA SER A 24 -31.79 1.48 15.00
C SER A 24 -30.52 0.78 15.49
N LEU A 25 -30.00 -0.18 14.70
CA LEU A 25 -28.75 -0.86 15.03
C LEU A 25 -27.53 0.08 14.91
N ARG A 26 -27.47 0.93 13.86
CA ARG A 26 -26.37 1.90 13.72
C ARG A 26 -26.39 2.98 14.80
N SER A 27 -27.57 3.43 15.23
CA SER A 27 -27.68 4.44 16.29
C SER A 27 -27.30 3.86 17.66
N SER A 28 -27.61 2.59 17.92
CA SER A 28 -27.24 1.90 19.16
C SER A 28 -25.75 1.52 19.23
N VAL A 29 -25.11 1.16 18.10
CA VAL A 29 -23.67 0.87 18.06
C VAL A 29 -22.83 2.15 18.17
N SER A 30 -23.32 3.29 17.69
CA SER A 30 -22.61 4.57 17.78
C SER A 30 -22.68 5.22 19.18
N SER A 31 -23.48 4.68 20.10
CA SER A 31 -23.73 5.25 21.44
C SER A 31 -23.05 4.50 22.60
N LEU A 32 -22.21 3.50 22.33
CA LEU A 32 -21.45 2.79 23.37
C LEU A 32 -19.97 3.25 23.39
N PRO A 33 -19.45 3.74 24.54
CA PRO A 33 -18.02 3.95 24.68
C PRO A 33 -17.31 2.59 24.80
N ASN A 34 -16.19 2.48 24.09
CA ASN A 34 -15.38 1.29 23.89
C ASN A 34 -14.91 0.69 25.23
N VAL A 35 -15.53 -0.41 25.68
CA VAL A 35 -15.05 -1.21 26.82
C VAL A 35 -15.03 -2.69 26.43
N LEU A 36 -13.83 -3.25 26.52
CA LEU A 36 -13.39 -4.64 26.33
C LEU A 36 -14.44 -5.76 26.45
N GLY A 37 -14.41 -6.73 25.51
CA GLY A 37 -15.02 -8.05 25.70
C GLY A 37 -14.95 -9.00 24.50
N THR A 38 -14.10 -10.03 24.61
CA THR A 38 -14.24 -11.42 24.09
C THR A 38 -14.93 -11.65 22.73
N ARG A 39 -14.11 -11.91 21.71
CA ARG A 39 -14.49 -12.15 20.30
C ARG A 39 -14.82 -13.63 20.05
N THR A 40 -16.10 -13.99 20.17
CA THR A 40 -16.69 -15.13 19.44
C THR A 40 -17.87 -14.61 18.64
N GLN A 41 -17.56 -13.91 17.54
CA GLN A 41 -18.54 -13.56 16.52
C GLN A 41 -17.87 -13.74 15.17
N VAL A 42 -18.41 -14.66 14.38
CA VAL A 42 -18.12 -14.80 12.96
C VAL A 42 -18.55 -13.49 12.31
N GLN A 43 -17.58 -12.59 12.12
CA GLN A 43 -17.80 -11.26 11.58
C GLN A 43 -18.09 -11.40 10.09
N GLN A 44 -19.32 -11.06 9.70
CA GLN A 44 -19.59 -10.69 8.32
C GLN A 44 -18.62 -9.55 7.95
N PRO A 45 -17.79 -9.69 6.90
CA PRO A 45 -16.74 -8.72 6.63
C PRO A 45 -17.40 -7.38 6.31
N GLN A 46 -17.31 -6.45 7.27
CA GLN A 46 -17.58 -5.05 6.99
C GLN A 46 -16.54 -4.65 5.95
N ILE A 47 -16.97 -4.43 4.70
CA ILE A 47 -16.09 -3.94 3.63
C ILE A 47 -15.69 -2.53 4.06
N GLN A 48 -14.56 -2.44 4.75
CA GLN A 48 -14.00 -1.18 5.17
C GLN A 48 -13.55 -0.40 3.91
N PRO A 49 -13.57 0.95 3.96
CA PRO A 49 -12.93 1.75 2.93
C PRO A 49 -11.50 1.25 2.69
N THR A 50 -11.04 1.38 1.45
CA THR A 50 -9.66 1.01 1.04
C THR A 50 -8.66 1.65 2.01
N LYS A 51 -7.71 0.85 2.51
CA LYS A 51 -6.63 1.35 3.37
C LYS A 51 -5.86 2.44 2.64
N LEU A 52 -5.49 3.50 3.38
CA LEU A 52 -4.73 4.61 2.82
C LEU A 52 -3.33 4.13 2.45
N THR A 53 -2.94 4.40 1.21
CA THR A 53 -1.59 4.17 0.69
C THR A 53 -0.66 5.34 0.98
N HIS A 54 -1.22 6.48 1.42
CA HIS A 54 -0.53 7.76 1.62
C HIS A 54 0.09 8.35 0.35
N ILE A 55 -0.32 7.82 -0.81
CA ILE A 55 -0.07 8.41 -2.12
C ILE A 55 -1.38 9.07 -2.54
N SER A 56 -1.51 10.39 -2.32
CA SER A 56 -2.80 11.11 -2.50
C SER A 56 -3.52 10.80 -3.82
N PRO A 57 -2.84 10.83 -5.00
CA PRO A 57 -3.53 10.48 -6.24
C PRO A 57 -4.02 9.01 -6.29
N LEU A 58 -3.29 8.09 -5.66
CA LEU A 58 -3.69 6.68 -5.60
C LEU A 58 -4.89 6.49 -4.67
N ASP A 59 -4.90 7.17 -3.53
CA ASP A 59 -5.99 7.13 -2.56
C ASP A 59 -7.29 7.72 -3.13
N GLU A 60 -7.19 8.81 -3.89
CA GLU A 60 -8.33 9.41 -4.61
C GLU A 60 -8.91 8.45 -5.67
N ILE A 61 -8.04 7.82 -6.46
CA ILE A 61 -8.44 6.83 -7.47
C ILE A 61 -9.09 5.60 -6.80
N ALA A 62 -8.51 5.11 -5.70
CA ALA A 62 -9.04 3.97 -4.95
C ALA A 62 -10.41 4.28 -4.32
N ALA A 63 -10.58 5.49 -3.77
CA ALA A 63 -11.86 5.97 -3.26
C ALA A 63 -12.91 6.04 -4.37
N ALA A 64 -12.57 6.62 -5.54
CA ALA A 64 -13.46 6.70 -6.68
C ALA A 64 -13.88 5.30 -7.19
N HIS A 65 -12.93 4.36 -7.29
CA HIS A 65 -13.22 2.95 -7.58
C HIS A 65 -14.21 2.36 -6.58
N PHE A 66 -13.93 2.47 -5.28
CA PHE A 66 -14.80 1.94 -4.23
C PHE A 66 -16.20 2.56 -4.27
N HIS A 67 -16.30 3.86 -4.52
CA HIS A 67 -17.59 4.54 -4.66
C HIS A 67 -18.44 3.94 -5.78
N THR A 68 -17.83 3.61 -6.92
CA THR A 68 -18.53 3.03 -8.08
C THR A 68 -18.81 1.53 -7.91
N THR A 69 -17.82 0.73 -7.50
CA THR A 69 -17.90 -0.75 -7.58
C THR A 69 -18.27 -1.41 -6.27
N LYS A 70 -18.13 -0.71 -5.14
CA LYS A 70 -18.21 -1.26 -3.78
C LYS A 70 -17.22 -2.39 -3.51
N ALA A 71 -16.21 -2.58 -4.37
CA ALA A 71 -15.13 -3.53 -4.18
C ALA A 71 -13.97 -2.84 -3.46
N ALA A 72 -13.56 -3.40 -2.32
CA ALA A 72 -12.38 -2.95 -1.59
C ALA A 72 -11.09 -3.50 -2.22
N GLY A 73 -9.97 -2.89 -1.84
CA GLY A 73 -8.63 -3.25 -2.29
C GLY A 73 -8.25 -2.65 -3.64
N ILE A 74 -6.94 -2.56 -3.87
CA ILE A 74 -6.36 -2.02 -5.11
C ILE A 74 -5.84 -3.19 -5.96
N GLY A 75 -6.41 -3.36 -7.14
CA GLY A 75 -5.95 -4.32 -8.13
C GLY A 75 -5.03 -3.64 -9.14
N ILE A 76 -3.76 -4.01 -9.18
CA ILE A 76 -2.74 -3.42 -10.05
C ILE A 76 -2.38 -4.40 -11.18
N SER A 77 -2.34 -3.93 -12.42
CA SER A 77 -1.94 -4.71 -13.60
C SER A 77 -0.82 -4.01 -14.39
N GLY A 78 -0.30 -4.67 -15.42
CA GLY A 78 0.82 -4.15 -16.22
C GLY A 78 2.17 -4.34 -15.52
N ARG A 79 3.04 -3.31 -15.60
CA ARG A 79 4.37 -3.27 -14.97
C ARG A 79 4.24 -2.80 -13.52
N TYR A 80 3.63 -3.62 -12.67
CA TYR A 80 3.23 -3.22 -11.31
C TYR A 80 4.39 -3.07 -10.31
N LEU A 81 5.53 -3.74 -10.49
CA LEU A 81 6.63 -3.80 -9.51
C LEU A 81 7.17 -2.42 -9.07
N PRO A 82 7.43 -1.44 -9.97
CA PRO A 82 7.89 -0.12 -9.57
C PRO A 82 6.92 0.60 -8.61
N LEU A 83 5.61 0.47 -8.83
CA LEU A 83 4.62 1.02 -7.91
C LEU A 83 4.64 0.30 -6.57
N LEU A 84 4.79 -1.04 -6.57
CA LEU A 84 4.91 -1.80 -5.33
C LEU A 84 6.17 -1.43 -4.54
N TYR A 85 7.32 -1.24 -5.19
CA TYR A 85 8.55 -0.84 -4.51
C TYR A 85 8.40 0.55 -3.90
N LYS A 86 7.82 1.50 -4.62
CA LYS A 86 7.51 2.83 -4.07
C LYS A 86 6.57 2.73 -2.86
N LEU A 87 5.45 2.04 -3.02
CA LEU A 87 4.42 1.93 -1.98
C LEU A 87 4.95 1.23 -0.71
N VAL A 88 5.66 0.12 -0.86
CA VAL A 88 6.26 -0.58 0.29
C VAL A 88 7.30 0.32 0.96
N SER A 89 8.18 0.96 0.18
CA SER A 89 9.22 1.85 0.73
C SER A 89 8.63 3.03 1.50
N ASP A 90 7.61 3.69 0.94
CA ASP A 90 6.93 4.83 1.56
C ASP A 90 6.23 4.41 2.87
N LEU A 91 5.49 3.29 2.85
CA LEU A 91 4.74 2.85 4.02
C LEU A 91 5.62 2.34 5.18
N VAL A 92 6.73 1.66 4.91
CA VAL A 92 7.62 1.17 5.99
C VAL A 92 8.56 2.26 6.54
N SER A 93 8.67 3.39 5.85
CA SER A 93 9.52 4.51 6.25
C SER A 93 8.75 5.57 7.04
N PRO A 94 9.44 6.46 7.78
CA PRO A 94 8.82 7.66 8.33
C PRO A 94 8.20 8.50 7.21
N PRO A 95 7.05 9.16 7.46
CA PRO A 95 6.37 9.28 8.75
C PRO A 95 5.45 8.09 9.09
N HIS A 96 5.24 7.14 8.18
CA HIS A 96 4.22 6.12 8.29
C HIS A 96 4.62 4.94 9.19
N SER A 97 5.85 4.46 9.05
CA SER A 97 6.45 3.43 9.91
C SER A 97 5.58 2.18 10.11
N TYR A 98 4.94 1.69 9.04
CA TYR A 98 4.15 0.46 9.09
C TYR A 98 5.02 -0.80 9.04
N ALA A 99 4.38 -1.93 9.34
CA ALA A 99 4.82 -3.26 8.93
C ALA A 99 3.87 -3.82 7.84
N ILE A 100 4.42 -4.56 6.87
CA ILE A 100 3.70 -5.03 5.66
C ILE A 100 4.08 -6.47 5.31
N LEU A 101 3.12 -7.24 4.77
CA LEU A 101 3.33 -8.58 4.22
C LEU A 101 3.25 -8.50 2.70
N VAL A 102 4.26 -9.04 2.04
CA VAL A 102 4.28 -9.28 0.60
C VAL A 102 4.23 -10.78 0.36
N VAL A 103 3.12 -11.27 -0.16
CA VAL A 103 2.98 -12.67 -0.62
C VAL A 103 3.35 -12.71 -2.11
N ASP A 104 4.57 -13.15 -2.40
CA ASP A 104 5.15 -13.19 -3.74
C ASP A 104 5.01 -14.58 -4.38
N ILE A 105 3.89 -14.79 -5.06
CA ILE A 105 3.54 -16.04 -5.73
C ILE A 105 4.36 -16.22 -7.01
N GLU A 106 4.68 -15.12 -7.70
CA GLU A 106 5.46 -15.14 -8.94
C GLU A 106 6.97 -15.23 -8.71
N GLY A 107 7.45 -15.00 -7.49
CA GLY A 107 8.88 -14.97 -7.16
C GLY A 107 9.61 -13.77 -7.79
N ARG A 108 8.87 -12.70 -8.10
CA ARG A 108 9.38 -11.54 -8.87
C ARG A 108 9.62 -10.31 -8.01
N PHE A 109 9.12 -10.29 -6.79
CA PHE A 109 9.34 -9.19 -5.86
C PHE A 109 10.76 -9.27 -5.29
N ASP A 110 11.55 -8.23 -5.50
CA ASP A 110 12.94 -8.16 -5.02
C ASP A 110 13.07 -7.07 -3.95
N ALA A 111 13.26 -7.47 -2.70
CA ALA A 111 13.34 -6.56 -1.57
C ALA A 111 14.53 -5.60 -1.67
N THR A 112 15.59 -5.94 -2.43
CA THR A 112 16.75 -5.05 -2.60
C THR A 112 16.44 -3.82 -3.46
N ARG A 113 15.27 -3.79 -4.12
CA ARG A 113 14.80 -2.63 -4.89
C ARG A 113 14.01 -1.63 -4.05
N LEU A 114 13.76 -1.94 -2.77
CA LEU A 114 13.19 -0.97 -1.84
C LEU A 114 14.19 0.16 -1.60
N THR A 115 13.72 1.40 -1.65
CA THR A 115 14.54 2.60 -1.52
C THR A 115 14.63 3.10 -0.07
N CYS A 116 13.94 2.44 0.85
CA CYS A 116 14.02 2.73 2.29
C CYS A 116 15.34 2.26 2.90
N SER A 117 15.71 2.83 4.05
CA SER A 117 16.91 2.39 4.76
C SER A 117 16.79 0.92 5.20
N PRO A 118 17.92 0.21 5.41
CA PRO A 118 17.89 -1.18 5.87
C PRO A 118 17.12 -1.38 7.19
N SER A 119 17.13 -0.38 8.08
CA SER A 119 16.37 -0.42 9.34
C SER A 119 14.85 -0.31 9.14
N HIS A 120 14.39 0.24 8.01
CA HIS A 120 12.97 0.24 7.63
C HIS A 120 12.60 -1.00 6.81
N MET A 121 13.53 -1.51 6.00
CA MET A 121 13.34 -2.70 5.16
C MET A 121 12.98 -3.96 5.97
N GLN A 122 13.53 -4.12 7.18
CA GLN A 122 13.24 -5.26 8.07
C GLN A 122 11.74 -5.39 8.47
N HIS A 123 10.92 -4.38 8.19
CA HIS A 123 9.48 -4.38 8.49
C HIS A 123 8.61 -4.76 7.28
N ALA A 124 9.23 -5.03 6.12
CA ALA A 124 8.59 -5.66 4.97
C ALA A 124 8.86 -7.17 5.00
N TYR A 125 7.85 -7.95 5.35
CA TYR A 125 7.93 -9.41 5.40
C TYR A 125 7.57 -9.98 4.04
N VAL A 126 8.46 -10.77 3.44
CA VAL A 126 8.23 -11.38 2.12
C VAL A 126 8.06 -12.88 2.27
N GLN A 127 6.94 -13.41 1.77
CA GLN A 127 6.64 -14.83 1.75
C GLN A 127 6.46 -15.31 0.32
N ARG A 128 7.20 -16.36 -0.06
CA ARG A 128 7.12 -16.97 -1.39
C ARG A 128 6.55 -18.39 -1.26
N PRO A 129 5.23 -18.57 -1.37
CA PRO A 129 4.63 -19.90 -1.25
C PRO A 129 4.99 -20.78 -2.44
N ALA A 130 5.18 -22.07 -2.18
CA ALA A 130 5.45 -23.06 -3.23
C ALA A 130 4.20 -23.38 -4.08
N ARG A 131 3.00 -23.05 -3.59
CA ARG A 131 1.72 -23.31 -4.24
C ARG A 131 0.99 -21.99 -4.47
N SER A 132 0.42 -21.84 -5.66
CA SER A 132 -0.27 -20.63 -6.12
C SER A 132 -1.80 -20.77 -6.11
N ASP A 133 -2.35 -21.70 -5.33
CA ASP A 133 -3.79 -21.90 -5.30
C ASP A 133 -4.49 -20.87 -4.38
N PRO A 134 -5.72 -20.40 -4.73
CA PRO A 134 -6.33 -19.27 -4.05
C PRO A 134 -6.69 -19.54 -2.59
N GLU A 135 -7.17 -20.75 -2.29
CA GLU A 135 -7.57 -21.14 -0.94
C GLU A 135 -6.35 -21.31 -0.03
N HIS A 136 -5.27 -21.89 -0.53
CA HIS A 136 -3.99 -21.93 0.16
C HIS A 136 -3.44 -20.53 0.37
N THR A 137 -3.54 -19.63 -0.63
CA THR A 137 -3.10 -18.23 -0.46
C THR A 137 -3.88 -17.53 0.66
N ARG A 138 -5.21 -17.71 0.73
CA ARG A 138 -6.03 -17.16 1.82
C ARG A 138 -5.65 -17.74 3.17
N THR A 139 -5.46 -19.05 3.24
CA THR A 139 -5.04 -19.74 4.47
C THR A 139 -3.68 -19.23 4.93
N LEU A 140 -2.73 -19.10 3.99
CA LEU A 140 -1.41 -18.56 4.23
C LEU A 140 -1.46 -17.14 4.80
N ILE A 141 -2.26 -16.26 4.20
CA ILE A 141 -2.43 -14.88 4.68
C ILE A 141 -2.96 -14.91 6.12
N ALA A 142 -4.00 -15.68 6.40
CA ALA A 142 -4.58 -15.78 7.74
C ALA A 142 -3.59 -16.34 8.79
N GLU A 143 -2.81 -17.37 8.43
CA GLU A 143 -1.77 -17.95 9.29
C GLU A 143 -0.63 -16.95 9.52
N THR A 144 -0.14 -16.32 8.46
CA THR A 144 0.96 -15.35 8.52
C THR A 144 0.55 -14.10 9.30
N GLU A 145 -0.69 -13.61 9.18
CA GLU A 145 -1.18 -12.53 10.03
C GLU A 145 -1.08 -12.87 11.52
N GLY A 146 -1.44 -14.10 11.93
CA GLY A 146 -1.28 -14.55 13.31
C GLY A 146 0.17 -14.57 13.76
N VAL A 147 1.07 -15.07 12.91
CA VAL A 147 2.53 -15.12 13.20
C VAL A 147 3.14 -13.73 13.25
N LEU A 148 2.70 -12.80 12.39
CA LEU A 148 3.24 -11.44 12.36
C LEU A 148 2.70 -10.57 13.50
N LEU A 149 1.51 -10.87 14.02
CA LEU A 149 0.95 -10.15 15.16
C LEU A 149 1.46 -10.67 16.51
N TYR A 150 1.75 -11.97 16.63
CA TYR A 150 2.03 -12.60 17.93
C TYR A 150 3.33 -13.42 17.99
N GLY A 151 3.98 -13.66 16.86
CA GLY A 151 5.18 -14.49 16.78
C GLY A 151 6.48 -13.70 16.92
N ASP A 152 7.53 -14.40 17.34
CA ASP A 152 8.87 -13.81 17.55
C ASP A 152 9.51 -13.27 16.26
N VAL A 153 9.10 -13.79 15.10
CA VAL A 153 9.60 -13.37 13.79
C VAL A 153 9.34 -11.88 13.53
N ALA A 154 8.23 -11.36 14.04
CA ALA A 154 7.85 -9.96 13.87
C ALA A 154 8.21 -9.07 15.07
N ARG A 155 9.04 -9.56 16.00
CA ARG A 155 9.42 -8.81 17.21
C ARG A 155 10.06 -7.46 16.90
N ALA A 156 10.80 -7.36 15.80
CA ALA A 156 11.38 -6.10 15.33
C ALA A 156 10.29 -5.05 15.01
N SER A 157 9.09 -5.49 14.59
CA SER A 157 7.94 -4.65 14.26
C SER A 157 6.96 -4.42 15.41
N ALA A 158 7.23 -4.86 16.64
CA ALA A 158 6.25 -4.86 17.75
C ALA A 158 5.66 -3.47 18.11
N GLY A 159 6.34 -2.37 17.74
CA GLY A 159 5.87 -0.99 17.94
C GLY A 159 5.21 -0.35 16.72
N ARG A 160 5.01 -1.09 15.63
CA ARG A 160 4.46 -0.58 14.37
C ARG A 160 3.06 -1.10 14.13
N GLU A 161 2.21 -0.24 13.57
CA GLU A 161 0.91 -0.68 13.09
C GLU A 161 1.09 -1.62 11.88
N TRP A 162 0.26 -2.66 11.84
CA TRP A 162 0.16 -3.52 10.67
C TRP A 162 -0.67 -2.83 9.60
N TRP A 163 -0.06 -2.51 8.46
CA TRP A 163 -0.80 -1.89 7.37
C TRP A 163 -1.67 -2.91 6.65
N GLY A 164 -1.11 -4.04 6.19
CA GLY A 164 -1.87 -5.00 5.40
C GLY A 164 -1.03 -5.92 4.53
N THR A 165 -1.72 -6.57 3.59
CA THR A 165 -1.15 -7.62 2.74
C THR A 165 -1.16 -7.21 1.27
N ILE A 166 0.01 -7.31 0.64
CA ILE A 166 0.22 -7.14 -0.80
C ILE A 166 0.44 -8.53 -1.40
N VAL A 167 -0.39 -8.90 -2.37
CA VAL A 167 -0.25 -10.18 -3.08
C VAL A 167 0.32 -9.92 -4.47
N VAL A 168 1.47 -10.50 -4.77
CA VAL A 168 2.16 -10.41 -6.06
C VAL A 168 1.97 -11.70 -6.83
N GLY A 169 1.20 -11.61 -7.92
CA GLY A 169 0.78 -12.77 -8.70
C GLY A 169 -0.46 -13.45 -8.13
N GLY A 170 -1.22 -14.13 -8.98
CA GLY A 170 -2.41 -14.87 -8.58
C GLY A 170 -3.67 -14.01 -8.36
N PRO A 171 -4.80 -14.62 -7.93
CA PRO A 171 -6.08 -13.93 -7.75
C PRO A 171 -6.15 -13.13 -6.44
N GLY A 172 -6.81 -11.97 -6.49
CA GLY A 172 -6.73 -10.90 -5.48
C GLY A 172 -7.34 -11.21 -4.12
N ALA A 173 -6.48 -11.59 -3.18
CA ALA A 173 -6.83 -11.91 -1.79
C ALA A 173 -6.17 -10.97 -0.75
N GLY A 174 -5.67 -9.80 -1.16
CA GLY A 174 -5.01 -8.83 -0.27
C GLY A 174 -5.58 -7.41 -0.38
N ASP A 175 -5.09 -6.52 0.48
CA ASP A 175 -5.39 -5.08 0.42
C ASP A 175 -4.91 -4.48 -0.91
N ILE A 176 -3.75 -4.96 -1.39
CA ILE A 176 -3.27 -4.74 -2.76
C ILE A 176 -3.08 -6.11 -3.41
N SER A 177 -3.53 -6.24 -4.65
CA SER A 177 -3.25 -7.40 -5.48
C SER A 177 -2.65 -6.97 -6.80
N ALA A 178 -1.50 -7.53 -7.16
CA ALA A 178 -0.80 -7.24 -8.39
C ALA A 178 -0.86 -8.46 -9.32
N GLY A 179 -1.47 -8.30 -10.49
CA GLY A 179 -1.65 -9.37 -11.46
C GLY A 179 -2.43 -8.93 -12.69
N TRP A 180 -2.65 -9.86 -13.62
CA TRP A 180 -3.27 -9.56 -14.91
C TRP A 180 -4.74 -9.07 -14.84
N LYS A 181 -5.42 -9.26 -13.70
CA LYS A 181 -6.81 -8.83 -13.47
C LYS A 181 -6.93 -7.47 -12.75
N GLY A 182 -5.82 -6.78 -12.47
CA GLY A 182 -5.86 -5.48 -11.79
C GLY A 182 -6.53 -4.38 -12.63
N TRP A 183 -7.33 -3.55 -11.97
CA TRP A 183 -8.08 -2.44 -12.60
C TRP A 183 -7.25 -1.15 -12.73
N LEU A 184 -6.15 -1.02 -12.00
CA LEU A 184 -5.16 0.05 -12.11
C LEU A 184 -3.97 -0.45 -12.92
N ARG A 185 -3.77 0.08 -14.13
CA ARG A 185 -2.69 -0.34 -15.02
C ARG A 185 -1.45 0.53 -14.82
N VAL A 186 -0.29 -0.09 -14.60
CA VAL A 186 1.00 0.59 -14.55
C VAL A 186 1.76 0.33 -15.84
N ASP A 187 2.19 1.40 -16.51
CA ASP A 187 3.03 1.35 -17.70
C ASP A 187 4.21 2.34 -17.54
N ARG A 188 5.23 2.19 -18.40
CA ARG A 188 6.29 3.22 -18.51
C ARG A 188 5.65 4.50 -19.06
N GLU A 189 6.03 5.65 -18.55
CA GLU A 189 5.69 6.93 -19.17
C GLU A 189 6.12 6.90 -20.66
N ASN A 190 5.27 7.48 -21.50
CA ASN A 190 5.46 7.40 -22.94
C ASN A 190 6.71 8.18 -23.36
N VAL A 191 7.76 7.45 -23.72
CA VAL A 191 8.96 8.02 -24.33
C VAL A 191 8.77 8.02 -25.83
N ARG A 192 8.91 9.20 -26.45
CA ARG A 192 8.82 9.35 -27.90
C ARG A 192 9.76 8.35 -28.59
N GLY A 193 9.24 7.58 -29.54
CA GLY A 193 10.03 6.66 -30.35
C GLY A 193 11.07 7.35 -31.22
N PHE A 194 11.78 6.56 -32.02
CA PHE A 194 12.65 7.08 -33.07
C PHE A 194 11.84 7.88 -34.11
N ALA A 195 12.49 8.85 -34.74
CA ALA A 195 11.86 9.59 -35.83
C ALA A 195 11.55 8.65 -37.00
N MET A 196 10.40 8.83 -37.64
CA MET A 196 10.07 8.08 -38.85
C MET A 196 11.11 8.38 -39.93
N GLY A 197 11.71 7.33 -40.51
CA GLY A 197 12.75 7.45 -41.53
C GLY A 197 14.19 7.45 -41.00
N ILE A 198 14.42 7.27 -39.69
CA ILE A 198 15.78 7.04 -39.18
C ILE A 198 16.33 5.71 -39.73
N SER A 199 17.61 5.68 -40.06
CA SER A 199 18.31 4.43 -40.37
C SER A 199 18.61 3.63 -39.10
N ALA A 200 18.88 2.32 -39.26
CA ALA A 200 19.28 1.48 -38.14
C ALA A 200 20.62 1.92 -37.52
N GLU A 201 21.56 2.40 -38.34
CA GLU A 201 22.87 2.89 -37.88
C GLU A 201 22.71 4.17 -37.05
N GLU A 202 21.95 5.15 -37.54
CA GLU A 202 21.64 6.37 -36.78
C GLU A 202 20.86 6.09 -35.48
N ALA A 203 20.02 5.05 -35.46
CA ALA A 203 19.33 4.62 -34.26
C ALA A 203 20.27 4.03 -33.20
N LEU A 204 21.32 3.30 -33.64
CA LEU A 204 22.36 2.77 -32.75
C LEU A 204 23.25 3.88 -32.20
N ASP A 205 23.61 4.88 -33.01
CA ASP A 205 24.37 6.05 -32.55
C ASP A 205 23.62 6.83 -31.46
N GLN A 206 22.29 6.86 -31.53
CA GLN A 206 21.42 7.49 -30.53
C GLN A 206 21.09 6.58 -29.34
N GLN A 207 21.52 5.31 -29.32
CA GLN A 207 21.07 4.31 -28.35
C GLN A 207 21.33 4.76 -26.90
N LYS A 208 22.54 5.22 -26.59
CA LYS A 208 22.90 5.62 -25.22
C LYS A 208 22.05 6.79 -24.73
N GLN A 209 21.99 7.86 -25.51
CA GLN A 209 21.18 9.04 -25.18
C GLN A 209 19.70 8.67 -25.01
N ARG A 210 19.18 7.77 -25.84
CA ARG A 210 17.80 7.28 -25.74
C ARG A 210 17.59 6.43 -24.51
N GLN A 211 18.55 5.58 -24.16
CA GLN A 211 18.51 4.80 -22.93
C GLN A 211 18.45 5.73 -21.72
N ASP A 212 19.25 6.80 -21.69
CA ASP A 212 19.21 7.80 -20.62
C ASP A 212 17.83 8.47 -20.51
N VAL A 213 17.19 8.81 -21.64
CA VAL A 213 15.81 9.35 -21.66
C VAL A 213 14.80 8.31 -21.17
N VAL A 214 14.96 7.05 -21.58
CA VAL A 214 14.10 5.95 -21.15
C VAL A 214 14.28 5.64 -19.68
N ASP A 215 15.46 5.80 -19.11
CA ASP A 215 15.76 5.58 -17.70
C ASP A 215 15.27 6.77 -16.85
N ALA A 216 15.39 7.99 -17.36
CA ALA A 216 14.88 9.20 -16.70
C ALA A 216 13.35 9.34 -16.74
N ALA A 217 12.66 8.62 -17.64
CA ALA A 217 11.21 8.64 -17.73
C ALA A 217 10.56 8.19 -16.41
N GLY A 218 9.32 8.58 -16.18
CA GLY A 218 8.51 8.12 -15.06
C GLY A 218 7.70 6.87 -15.36
N TRP A 219 6.86 6.52 -14.41
CA TRP A 219 5.84 5.49 -14.52
C TRP A 219 4.48 6.17 -14.53
N VAL A 220 3.52 5.58 -15.23
CA VAL A 220 2.14 6.04 -15.26
C VAL A 220 1.27 4.95 -14.65
N ALA A 221 0.51 5.29 -13.61
CA ALA A 221 -0.59 4.47 -13.12
C ALA A 221 -1.91 5.06 -13.64
N SER A 222 -2.72 4.26 -14.35
CA SER A 222 -3.95 4.73 -14.98
C SER A 222 -5.10 3.74 -14.84
N SER A 223 -6.31 4.27 -14.73
CA SER A 223 -7.57 3.52 -14.65
C SER A 223 -8.71 4.38 -15.23
N GLN A 224 -9.93 3.83 -15.28
CA GLN A 224 -11.10 4.62 -15.67
C GLN A 224 -11.50 5.71 -14.65
N TRP A 225 -10.95 5.68 -13.43
CA TRP A 225 -11.24 6.67 -12.38
C TRP A 225 -10.16 7.76 -12.26
N GLY A 226 -9.10 7.68 -13.06
CA GLY A 226 -8.00 8.64 -13.03
C GLY A 226 -6.65 7.98 -13.23
N GLY A 227 -5.60 8.80 -13.18
CA GLY A 227 -4.23 8.34 -13.27
C GLY A 227 -3.25 9.40 -12.78
N TYR A 228 -2.03 8.96 -12.48
CA TYR A 228 -0.94 9.82 -12.04
C TYR A 228 0.41 9.27 -12.51
N THR A 229 1.42 10.14 -12.51
CA THR A 229 2.81 9.78 -12.80
C THR A 229 3.63 9.72 -11.52
N PHE A 230 4.63 8.84 -11.49
CA PHE A 230 5.57 8.74 -10.38
C PHE A 230 6.95 8.31 -10.88
N LYS A 231 8.00 8.63 -10.12
CA LYS A 231 9.36 8.14 -10.35
C LYS A 231 9.81 7.23 -9.23
N GLU A 232 10.75 6.36 -9.54
CA GLU A 232 11.43 5.52 -8.55
C GLU A 232 12.49 6.38 -7.87
N GLY A 233 12.43 6.52 -6.54
CA GLY A 233 13.40 7.32 -5.77
C GLY A 233 13.18 8.84 -5.75
N ASP A 234 12.02 9.36 -6.17
CA ASP A 234 11.66 10.75 -5.83
C ASP A 234 11.43 10.83 -4.32
N ASP A 235 12.41 11.41 -3.62
CA ASP A 235 12.38 11.76 -2.20
C ASP A 235 11.08 12.54 -1.90
N THR A 236 10.21 11.97 -1.09
CA THR A 236 9.29 12.78 -0.30
C THR A 236 10.14 13.74 0.53
N PRO A 237 9.86 15.07 0.49
CA PRO A 237 10.74 16.06 1.08
C PRO A 237 10.68 15.92 2.61
N GLY A 238 11.71 15.30 3.17
CA GLY A 238 11.88 15.10 4.60
C GLY A 238 13.34 14.91 5.01
N ARG A 239 14.29 15.35 4.19
CA ARG A 239 15.72 15.22 4.47
C ARG A 239 16.32 16.58 4.83
N ASP A 240 16.10 16.97 6.08
CA ASP A 240 16.93 17.92 6.80
C ASP A 240 17.42 17.19 8.07
N GLU A 241 18.20 16.13 7.87
CA GLU A 241 19.06 15.61 8.93
C GLU A 241 20.46 16.12 8.63
N GLY A 242 20.86 17.12 9.42
CA GLY A 242 22.09 17.87 9.28
C GLY A 242 23.31 17.00 9.17
N GLU A 243 23.97 17.07 8.02
CA GLU A 243 25.34 16.67 7.85
C GLU A 243 26.22 17.61 8.68
N VAL A 244 26.64 17.17 9.86
CA VAL A 244 27.64 17.87 10.66
C VAL A 244 28.99 17.68 9.96
N VAL A 245 29.32 18.62 9.08
CA VAL A 245 30.66 18.75 8.50
C VAL A 245 31.60 19.23 9.61
N TYR A 246 32.45 18.34 10.10
CA TYR A 246 33.61 18.75 10.89
C TYR A 246 34.62 19.40 9.93
N THR A 247 34.63 20.72 9.84
CA THR A 247 35.74 21.45 9.22
C THR A 247 36.89 21.50 10.21
N ASP A 248 37.90 20.68 9.94
CA ASP A 248 39.23 20.74 10.55
C ASP A 248 39.98 21.92 9.92
N ASP A 249 39.87 23.10 10.52
CA ASP A 249 40.63 24.29 10.12
C ASP A 249 40.91 25.16 11.35
N MET A 250 41.97 24.83 12.09
CA MET A 250 42.67 25.81 12.92
C MET A 250 44.17 25.53 12.91
N GLU A 251 44.83 25.98 11.84
CA GLU A 251 46.21 26.40 11.95
C GLU A 251 46.44 27.72 11.21
N LYS A 252 47.11 28.62 11.91
CA LYS A 252 47.79 29.85 11.45
C LYS A 252 46.95 31.11 11.41
N ASP A 253 47.07 31.88 12.50
CA ASP A 253 47.48 33.27 12.30
C ASP A 253 48.65 33.60 13.24
N GLU A 254 49.77 33.89 12.61
CA GLU A 254 51.03 34.33 13.19
C GLU A 254 50.96 35.84 13.46
N THR A 255 51.80 36.31 14.37
CA THR A 255 52.33 37.69 14.42
C THR A 255 51.36 38.81 14.84
N SER A 256 51.48 39.22 16.11
CA SER A 256 51.90 40.59 16.48
C SER A 256 51.56 40.87 17.93
N ARG A 257 52.57 40.84 18.82
CA ARG A 257 52.70 41.83 19.89
C ARG A 257 54.14 41.84 20.39
N HIS A 258 54.83 42.88 19.94
CA HIS A 258 56.13 43.29 20.42
C HIS A 258 56.16 43.48 21.94
N GLN A 259 57.33 43.15 22.50
CA GLN A 259 58.10 43.92 23.50
C GLN A 259 57.60 45.38 23.63
N GLU A 260 57.49 45.98 24.82
CA GLU A 260 58.61 46.33 25.70
C GLU A 260 58.04 46.94 27.00
N THR A 261 58.74 46.68 28.12
CA THR A 261 58.79 47.44 29.40
C THR A 261 57.52 47.78 30.17
#